data_AF-X1LZG2-F1
#
_entry.id   AF-X1LZG2-F1
#
_cell.length_a   1.000
_cell.length_b   1.000
_cell.length_c   1.000
_cell.angle_alpha   90.00
_cell.angle_beta   90.00
_cell.angle_gamma   90.00
#
_symmetry.space_group_name_H-M   'P 1'
#
loop_
_entity.id
_entity.type
_entity.pdbx_description
1 polymer ?
#
loop_
_entity_poly.entity_id
_entity_poly.type
_entity_poly.pdbx_seq_one_letter_code
_entity_poly.pdbx_strand_id
1 'polypeptide(L)'
;PEIILLHIGTNDITASGQDANEVSDILDEIDRFSTDTKVILALIINRQTYSPATTQFNIDVNDMAQNRIAAGDDIIIVDMEHALSYPDDMADSVHPNGAGYAKMAEVWYSALVDCLIAQRRLTVSSTSGGDVTDPGEGSFDYDHDTDVNLVVTADLGYYFVNWTGTAVDAGRVADPNSTTTVVTMDADYTVVANFAINQSTIFGYITEPDANVPVEGVFVDANNGGGSDTTDANGYYQLTVDYGWSGTVDPNKTGYTFEPNGIEYNNVTTDQNDNYTVILDTFIISGYAVDSEMLAPLEDVLVSPDNDGGPYTSKYYGGGHATTDANGYYEVLVDYNWSGNAVPSKYAYAFEPDSITYADVTEDEAEEQDYVGMLLTYAITGYIKNSCEVPIEGVLVDANNGGASNITDAYGYYEVWIDSNWSGTVTPGKAHYTFDPSNRAYTDVLEDKMGQDYEANNIYDLDCDGSVDLSDLKV
;
A
#
# COMPACT_ATOMS: atom_id res chain seq x y z
N PRO A 1 -60.74 26.52 -27.17
CA PRO A 1 -60.73 26.50 -25.68
C PRO A 1 -60.10 25.17 -25.27
N GLU A 2 -59.35 25.10 -24.18
CA GLU A 2 -58.76 23.82 -23.74
C GLU A 2 -59.83 22.87 -23.17
N ILE A 3 -60.83 23.45 -22.50
CA ILE A 3 -61.99 22.73 -21.95
C ILE A 3 -63.28 23.48 -22.32
N ILE A 4 -64.30 22.75 -22.74
CA ILE A 4 -65.67 23.25 -22.94
C ILE A 4 -66.62 22.58 -21.94
N LEU A 5 -67.41 23.38 -21.23
CA LEU A 5 -68.58 22.88 -20.48
C LEU A 5 -69.80 22.99 -21.40
N LEU A 6 -70.39 21.85 -21.79
CA LEU A 6 -71.51 21.80 -22.73
C LEU A 6 -72.76 21.26 -22.05
N HIS A 7 -73.76 22.12 -21.85
CA HIS A 7 -75.10 21.75 -21.38
C HIS A 7 -76.15 22.30 -22.34
N ILE A 8 -76.61 21.45 -23.24
CA ILE A 8 -77.48 21.79 -24.38
C ILE A 8 -78.51 20.66 -24.61
N GLY A 9 -79.61 20.94 -25.29
CA GLY A 9 -80.68 19.96 -25.57
C GLY A 9 -82.01 20.23 -24.86
N THR A 10 -82.05 21.14 -23.87
CA THR A 10 -83.27 21.38 -23.07
C THR A 10 -84.44 21.92 -23.89
N ASN A 11 -84.16 22.69 -24.96
CA ASN A 11 -85.18 23.25 -25.85
C ASN A 11 -85.77 22.20 -26.80
N ASP A 12 -85.01 21.17 -27.14
CA ASP A 12 -85.40 20.15 -28.13
C ASP A 12 -86.42 19.16 -27.54
N ILE A 13 -86.50 19.12 -26.21
CA ILE A 13 -87.59 18.48 -25.47
C ILE A 13 -88.87 19.33 -25.44
N THR A 14 -88.79 20.67 -25.60
CA THR A 14 -89.98 21.53 -25.63
C THR A 14 -90.67 21.61 -26.97
N ALA A 15 -89.90 21.56 -28.07
CA ALA A 15 -90.40 21.66 -29.42
C ALA A 15 -90.24 20.30 -30.10
N SER A 16 -91.23 19.40 -29.92
CA SER A 16 -91.33 18.05 -30.52
C SER A 16 -90.23 17.70 -31.54
N GLY A 17 -89.13 17.12 -31.06
CA GLY A 17 -87.96 16.78 -31.87
C GLY A 17 -86.77 16.32 -31.02
N GLN A 18 -86.93 15.26 -30.22
CA GLN A 18 -85.82 14.68 -29.46
C GLN A 18 -84.75 14.17 -30.43
N ASP A 19 -83.59 14.82 -30.49
CA ASP A 19 -82.51 14.34 -31.34
C ASP A 19 -81.13 14.57 -30.72
N ALA A 20 -80.49 13.50 -30.26
CA ALA A 20 -79.09 13.52 -29.83
C ALA A 20 -78.12 13.84 -30.98
N ASN A 21 -78.55 13.72 -32.25
CA ASN A 21 -77.73 14.10 -33.41
C ASN A 21 -77.42 15.60 -33.40
N GLU A 22 -78.31 16.47 -32.90
CA GLU A 22 -78.00 17.91 -32.83
C GLU A 22 -76.88 18.20 -31.83
N VAL A 23 -76.80 17.43 -30.73
CA VAL A 23 -75.66 17.48 -29.79
C VAL A 23 -74.40 16.94 -30.48
N SER A 24 -74.51 15.84 -31.23
CA SER A 24 -73.40 15.29 -32.02
C SER A 24 -72.88 16.27 -33.05
N ASP A 25 -73.75 17.00 -33.76
CA ASP A 25 -73.37 18.00 -34.76
C ASP A 25 -72.58 19.15 -34.14
N ILE A 26 -72.92 19.55 -32.90
CA ILE A 26 -72.16 20.55 -32.14
C ILE A 26 -70.79 20.02 -31.75
N LEU A 27 -70.69 18.77 -31.33
CA LEU A 27 -69.41 18.13 -31.02
C LEU A 27 -68.55 17.97 -32.29
N ASP A 28 -69.14 17.65 -33.44
CA ASP A 28 -68.46 17.64 -34.75
C ASP A 28 -67.89 19.04 -35.09
N GLU A 29 -68.64 20.10 -34.80
CA GLU A 29 -68.15 21.47 -34.98
C GLU A 29 -67.01 21.83 -34.03
N ILE A 30 -67.04 21.35 -32.77
CA ILE A 30 -65.93 21.51 -31.82
C ILE A 30 -64.68 20.83 -32.39
N ASP A 31 -64.79 19.58 -32.84
CA ASP A 31 -63.68 18.81 -33.42
C ASP A 31 -63.15 19.44 -34.71
N ARG A 32 -64.05 20.02 -35.52
CA ARG A 32 -63.68 20.77 -36.73
C ARG A 32 -62.74 21.93 -36.42
N PHE A 33 -62.87 22.56 -35.25
CA PHE A 33 -61.94 23.59 -34.80
C PHE A 33 -60.71 23.01 -34.09
N SER A 34 -60.87 22.00 -33.24
CA SER A 34 -59.77 21.36 -32.51
C SER A 34 -60.21 20.02 -31.93
N THR A 35 -59.62 18.93 -32.43
CA THR A 35 -59.77 17.57 -31.87
C THR A 35 -59.13 17.39 -30.49
N ASP A 36 -58.27 18.33 -30.08
CA ASP A 36 -57.62 18.31 -28.76
C ASP A 36 -58.47 19.01 -27.66
N THR A 37 -59.66 19.51 -28.00
CA THR A 37 -60.52 20.20 -27.02
C THR A 37 -61.24 19.17 -26.16
N LYS A 38 -61.01 19.20 -24.84
CA LYS A 38 -61.77 18.35 -23.92
C LYS A 38 -63.17 18.91 -23.70
N VAL A 39 -64.20 18.08 -23.79
CA VAL A 39 -65.59 18.49 -23.56
C VAL A 39 -66.14 17.80 -22.31
N ILE A 40 -66.57 18.60 -21.33
CA ILE A 40 -67.40 18.09 -20.24
C ILE A 40 -68.86 18.26 -20.67
N LEU A 41 -69.46 17.16 -21.10
CA LEU A 41 -70.81 17.10 -21.65
C LEU A 41 -71.80 16.75 -20.54
N ALA A 42 -72.73 17.65 -20.25
CA ALA A 42 -73.77 17.39 -19.27
C ALA A 42 -75.01 16.76 -19.89
N LEU A 43 -75.49 15.70 -19.26
CA LEU A 43 -76.89 15.28 -19.36
C LEU A 43 -77.76 16.41 -18.83
N ILE A 44 -78.90 16.70 -19.47
CA ILE A 44 -79.72 17.85 -19.09
C ILE A 44 -80.55 17.59 -17.83
N ILE A 45 -80.82 18.65 -17.08
CA ILE A 45 -81.70 18.62 -15.91
C ILE A 45 -83.14 18.21 -16.27
N ASN A 46 -83.84 17.60 -15.31
CA ASN A 46 -85.30 17.58 -15.32
C ASN A 46 -85.86 19.01 -15.10
N ARG A 47 -87.11 19.25 -15.50
CA ARG A 47 -87.84 20.53 -15.23
C ARG A 47 -89.04 20.37 -14.30
N GLN A 48 -89.19 19.16 -13.77
CA GLN A 48 -90.21 18.70 -12.83
C GLN A 48 -89.63 17.48 -12.11
N THR A 49 -90.35 16.90 -11.14
CA THR A 49 -89.85 15.75 -10.37
C THR A 49 -89.36 14.57 -11.22
N TYR A 50 -89.97 14.34 -12.38
CA TYR A 50 -89.51 13.34 -13.34
C TYR A 50 -90.08 13.63 -14.73
N SER A 51 -89.25 13.53 -15.78
CA SER A 51 -89.67 13.65 -17.17
C SER A 51 -89.15 12.46 -17.97
N PRO A 52 -90.00 11.51 -18.41
CA PRO A 52 -89.54 10.37 -19.19
C PRO A 52 -88.92 10.77 -20.53
N ALA A 53 -89.34 11.90 -21.09
CA ALA A 53 -88.73 12.48 -22.29
C ALA A 53 -87.31 13.00 -22.04
N THR A 54 -87.05 13.56 -20.85
CA THR A 54 -85.71 14.02 -20.44
C THR A 54 -84.79 12.84 -20.23
N THR A 55 -85.24 11.83 -19.48
CA THR A 55 -84.46 10.62 -19.26
C THR A 55 -84.12 9.92 -20.57
N GLN A 56 -85.09 9.79 -21.50
CA GLN A 56 -84.81 9.16 -22.80
C GLN A 56 -83.79 9.95 -23.62
N PHE A 57 -83.91 11.28 -23.68
CA PHE A 57 -82.93 12.13 -24.37
C PHE A 57 -81.53 12.00 -23.76
N ASN A 58 -81.42 11.99 -22.43
CA ASN A 58 -80.14 11.81 -21.75
C ASN A 58 -79.53 10.42 -22.00
N ILE A 59 -80.34 9.37 -22.10
CA ILE A 59 -79.87 8.04 -22.53
C ILE A 59 -79.29 8.13 -23.94
N ASP A 60 -80.01 8.75 -24.87
CA ASP A 60 -79.56 8.87 -26.27
C ASP A 60 -78.27 9.70 -26.40
N VAL A 61 -78.16 10.82 -25.65
CA VAL A 61 -76.95 11.65 -25.58
C VAL A 61 -75.79 10.88 -24.96
N ASN A 62 -76.03 10.14 -23.88
CA ASN A 62 -75.00 9.32 -23.24
C ASN A 62 -74.48 8.25 -24.21
N ASP A 63 -75.37 7.51 -24.88
CA ASP A 63 -74.98 6.47 -25.83
C ASP A 63 -74.19 7.04 -27.02
N MET A 64 -74.61 8.21 -27.54
CA MET A 64 -73.87 8.94 -28.57
C MET A 64 -72.46 9.34 -28.08
N ALA A 65 -72.35 9.96 -26.91
CA ALA A 65 -71.09 10.42 -26.36
C ALA A 65 -70.15 9.24 -26.06
N GLN A 66 -70.66 8.12 -25.52
CA GLN A 66 -69.89 6.90 -25.29
C GLN A 66 -69.33 6.32 -26.61
N ASN A 67 -70.09 6.37 -27.71
CA ASN A 67 -69.59 5.96 -29.02
C ASN A 67 -68.47 6.88 -29.53
N ARG A 68 -68.55 8.20 -29.29
CA ARG A 68 -67.48 9.14 -29.65
C ARG A 68 -66.22 8.93 -28.80
N ILE A 69 -66.38 8.75 -27.49
CA ILE A 69 -65.27 8.41 -26.58
C ILE A 69 -64.55 7.14 -27.05
N ALA A 70 -65.32 6.10 -27.40
CA ALA A 70 -64.75 4.87 -27.95
C ALA A 70 -64.04 5.06 -29.31
N ALA A 71 -64.40 6.11 -30.06
CA ALA A 71 -63.75 6.51 -31.30
C ALA A 71 -62.52 7.43 -31.09
N GLY A 72 -62.16 7.72 -29.84
CA GLY A 72 -60.96 8.49 -29.46
C GLY A 72 -61.23 9.95 -29.09
N ASP A 73 -62.49 10.33 -28.95
CA ASP A 73 -62.88 11.68 -28.57
C ASP A 73 -62.73 11.94 -27.07
N ASP A 74 -62.33 13.15 -26.68
CA ASP A 74 -61.98 13.50 -25.29
C ASP A 74 -63.16 14.12 -24.54
N ILE A 75 -64.16 13.29 -24.22
CA ILE A 75 -65.40 13.70 -23.54
C ILE A 75 -65.47 13.12 -22.11
N ILE A 76 -65.85 13.97 -21.15
CA ILE A 76 -66.31 13.57 -19.81
C ILE A 76 -67.82 13.83 -19.72
N ILE A 77 -68.60 12.79 -19.41
CA ILE A 77 -70.05 12.93 -19.24
C ILE A 77 -70.35 13.23 -17.78
N VAL A 78 -71.19 14.25 -17.52
CA VAL A 78 -71.67 14.59 -16.17
C VAL A 78 -73.18 14.52 -16.08
N ASP A 79 -73.69 13.95 -14.98
CA ASP A 79 -75.12 13.73 -14.76
C ASP A 79 -75.76 14.93 -14.05
N MET A 80 -76.33 15.88 -14.81
CA MET A 80 -77.16 16.93 -14.20
C MET A 80 -78.62 16.50 -14.03
N GLU A 81 -79.06 15.39 -14.63
CA GLU A 81 -80.46 14.92 -14.53
C GLU A 81 -80.84 14.68 -13.07
N HIS A 82 -79.92 14.04 -12.35
CA HIS A 82 -80.07 13.65 -10.95
C HIS A 82 -79.44 14.63 -9.96
N ALA A 83 -78.88 15.75 -10.43
CA ALA A 83 -78.20 16.73 -9.57
C ALA A 83 -79.16 17.57 -8.70
N LEU A 84 -80.42 17.74 -9.14
CA LEU A 84 -81.38 18.66 -8.52
C LEU A 84 -82.50 17.92 -7.77
N SER A 85 -83.03 18.60 -6.75
CA SER A 85 -84.19 18.20 -5.96
C SER A 85 -85.41 19.04 -6.36
N TYR A 86 -86.43 18.40 -6.94
CA TYR A 86 -87.60 19.09 -7.47
C TYR A 86 -88.81 18.99 -6.51
N PRO A 87 -89.64 20.05 -6.41
CA PRO A 87 -89.54 21.33 -7.11
C PRO A 87 -88.62 22.35 -6.41
N ASP A 88 -88.05 21.99 -5.25
CA ASP A 88 -87.40 22.93 -4.33
C ASP A 88 -86.21 23.71 -4.92
N ASP A 89 -85.50 23.12 -5.88
CA ASP A 89 -84.35 23.74 -6.55
C ASP A 89 -84.71 24.56 -7.79
N MET A 90 -86.00 24.74 -8.11
CA MET A 90 -86.48 25.48 -9.27
C MET A 90 -87.02 26.87 -8.89
N ALA A 91 -86.70 27.89 -9.69
CA ALA A 91 -87.24 29.26 -9.54
C ALA A 91 -88.57 29.43 -10.29
N ASP A 92 -88.69 28.75 -11.43
CA ASP A 92 -89.90 28.67 -12.25
C ASP A 92 -89.98 27.28 -12.91
N SER A 93 -90.87 27.09 -13.90
CA SER A 93 -91.04 25.79 -14.55
C SER A 93 -89.90 25.37 -15.49
N VAL A 94 -88.87 26.19 -15.67
CA VAL A 94 -87.76 25.90 -16.61
C VAL A 94 -86.37 26.26 -16.07
N HIS A 95 -86.25 27.13 -15.07
CA HIS A 95 -84.97 27.59 -14.53
C HIS A 95 -84.75 27.15 -13.08
N PRO A 96 -83.56 26.61 -12.75
CA PRO A 96 -83.13 26.43 -11.37
C PRO A 96 -83.10 27.76 -10.58
N ASN A 97 -83.26 27.69 -9.27
CA ASN A 97 -82.97 28.80 -8.35
C ASN A 97 -81.50 28.77 -7.92
N GLY A 98 -81.10 29.67 -7.02
CA GLY A 98 -79.70 29.75 -6.56
C GLY A 98 -79.18 28.46 -5.92
N ALA A 99 -80.03 27.69 -5.21
CA ALA A 99 -79.63 26.41 -4.63
C ALA A 99 -79.44 25.33 -5.71
N GLY A 100 -80.33 25.31 -6.72
CA GLY A 100 -80.19 24.41 -7.86
C GLY A 100 -78.93 24.69 -8.68
N TYR A 101 -78.68 25.95 -9.04
CA TYR A 101 -77.44 26.32 -9.73
C TYR A 101 -76.18 26.00 -8.92
N ALA A 102 -76.22 26.09 -7.59
CA ALA A 102 -75.09 25.69 -6.75
C ALA A 102 -74.81 24.18 -6.83
N LYS A 103 -75.84 23.33 -6.86
CA LYS A 103 -75.67 21.87 -7.05
C LYS A 103 -75.13 21.53 -8.44
N MET A 104 -75.61 22.20 -9.49
CA MET A 104 -75.05 22.04 -10.83
C MET A 104 -73.59 22.49 -10.89
N ALA A 105 -73.24 23.59 -10.22
CA ALA A 105 -71.87 24.06 -10.16
C ALA A 105 -70.94 23.05 -9.47
N GLU A 106 -71.41 22.32 -8.45
CA GLU A 106 -70.63 21.26 -7.79
C GLU A 106 -70.32 20.10 -8.75
N VAL A 107 -71.31 19.67 -9.55
CA VAL A 107 -71.11 18.62 -10.58
C VAL A 107 -70.07 19.06 -11.61
N TRP A 108 -70.14 20.30 -12.09
CA TRP A 108 -69.12 20.86 -12.97
C TRP A 108 -67.76 20.96 -12.31
N TYR A 109 -67.71 21.45 -11.07
CA TYR A 109 -66.48 21.65 -10.32
C TYR A 109 -65.73 20.33 -10.14
N SER A 110 -66.43 19.26 -9.74
CA SER A 110 -65.83 17.93 -9.59
C SER A 110 -65.17 17.46 -10.89
N ALA A 111 -65.87 17.54 -12.02
CA ALA A 111 -65.30 17.11 -13.30
C ALA A 111 -64.17 18.03 -13.80
N LEU A 112 -64.25 19.34 -13.51
CA LEU A 112 -63.22 20.31 -13.87
C LEU A 112 -61.92 20.11 -13.08
N VAL A 113 -62.02 19.83 -11.78
CA VAL A 113 -60.84 19.59 -10.94
C VAL A 113 -60.02 18.43 -11.50
N ASP A 114 -60.67 17.33 -11.85
CA ASP A 114 -60.00 16.16 -12.44
C ASP A 114 -59.33 16.50 -13.79
N CYS A 115 -59.93 17.38 -14.59
CA CYS A 115 -59.32 17.83 -15.86
C CYS A 115 -58.10 18.74 -15.67
N LEU A 116 -58.00 19.42 -14.52
CA LEU A 116 -57.03 20.49 -14.30
C LEU A 116 -55.80 20.04 -13.50
N ILE A 117 -55.79 18.83 -12.96
CA ILE A 117 -54.62 18.28 -12.28
C ILE A 117 -53.55 17.98 -13.33
N ALA A 118 -52.46 18.75 -13.28
CA ALA A 118 -51.33 18.54 -14.16
C ALA A 118 -50.63 17.21 -13.83
N GLN A 119 -50.44 16.35 -14.83
CA GLN A 119 -49.57 15.20 -14.70
C GLN A 119 -48.10 15.64 -14.60
N ARG A 120 -47.35 15.02 -13.71
CA ARG A 120 -45.93 15.22 -13.47
C ARG A 120 -45.18 13.91 -13.64
N ARG A 121 -44.09 13.95 -14.38
CA ARG A 121 -43.26 12.76 -14.63
C ARG A 121 -42.16 12.63 -13.60
N LEU A 122 -42.08 11.48 -12.96
CA LEU A 122 -40.94 11.07 -12.14
C LEU A 122 -40.13 10.01 -12.89
N THR A 123 -38.84 10.27 -13.13
CA THR A 123 -37.88 9.29 -13.64
C THR A 123 -36.97 8.80 -12.51
N VAL A 124 -36.96 7.49 -12.27
CA VAL A 124 -36.27 6.82 -11.16
C VAL A 124 -35.21 5.87 -11.73
N SER A 125 -34.01 5.90 -11.14
CA SER A 125 -32.88 5.00 -11.48
C SER A 125 -31.95 4.78 -10.29
N SER A 126 -30.97 3.89 -10.44
CA SER A 126 -29.93 3.65 -9.45
C SER A 126 -28.52 3.56 -10.07
N THR A 127 -27.50 3.73 -9.23
CA THR A 127 -26.13 3.28 -9.55
C THR A 127 -25.99 1.78 -9.26
N SER A 128 -24.90 1.14 -9.73
CA SER A 128 -24.59 -0.24 -9.38
C SER A 128 -24.56 -0.46 -7.86
N GLY A 129 -25.10 -1.59 -7.38
CA GLY A 129 -25.07 -1.96 -5.96
C GLY A 129 -26.41 -2.01 -5.25
N GLY A 130 -27.51 -1.91 -5.99
CA GLY A 130 -28.86 -2.05 -5.47
C GLY A 130 -29.87 -1.48 -6.45
N ASP A 131 -31.14 -1.55 -6.06
CA ASP A 131 -32.26 -1.14 -6.90
C ASP A 131 -33.26 -0.29 -6.11
N VAL A 132 -34.01 0.55 -6.84
CA VAL A 132 -35.23 1.14 -6.31
C VAL A 132 -36.37 0.14 -6.46
N THR A 133 -37.01 -0.24 -5.36
CA THR A 133 -38.05 -1.28 -5.28
C THR A 133 -39.48 -0.74 -5.25
N ASP A 134 -39.66 0.53 -4.87
CA ASP A 134 -40.93 1.26 -4.94
C ASP A 134 -40.60 2.71 -5.34
N PRO A 135 -41.17 3.25 -6.45
CA PRO A 135 -42.11 2.60 -7.39
C PRO A 135 -41.46 1.57 -8.33
N GLY A 136 -40.16 1.36 -8.23
CA GLY A 136 -39.36 0.67 -9.23
C GLY A 136 -38.54 1.65 -10.08
N GLU A 137 -37.69 1.13 -10.96
CA GLU A 137 -36.96 1.95 -11.93
C GLU A 137 -37.79 2.21 -13.19
N GLY A 138 -37.67 3.42 -13.75
CA GLY A 138 -38.38 3.80 -14.96
C GLY A 138 -38.94 5.22 -14.90
N SER A 139 -39.96 5.47 -15.70
CA SER A 139 -40.68 6.76 -15.71
C SER A 139 -42.15 6.53 -15.42
N PHE A 140 -42.68 7.32 -14.50
CA PHE A 140 -44.05 7.20 -13.98
C PHE A 140 -44.69 8.58 -13.99
N ASP A 141 -45.96 8.66 -14.40
CA ASP A 141 -46.73 9.90 -14.37
C ASP A 141 -47.61 9.92 -13.10
N TYR A 142 -47.62 11.05 -12.40
CA TYR A 142 -48.37 11.26 -11.17
C TYR A 142 -49.14 12.58 -11.23
N ASP A 143 -50.25 12.63 -10.50
CA ASP A 143 -50.98 13.88 -10.26
C ASP A 143 -50.09 14.89 -9.53
N HIS A 144 -50.23 16.17 -9.88
CA HIS A 144 -49.59 17.27 -9.17
C HIS A 144 -49.85 17.20 -7.66
N ASP A 145 -48.84 17.50 -6.85
CA ASP A 145 -48.84 17.44 -5.38
C ASP A 145 -48.97 16.01 -4.79
N THR A 146 -48.85 14.96 -5.61
CA THR A 146 -48.76 13.58 -5.11
C THR A 146 -47.43 13.35 -4.39
N ASP A 147 -47.48 12.76 -3.19
CA ASP A 147 -46.31 12.21 -2.52
C ASP A 147 -46.06 10.77 -2.98
N VAL A 148 -44.93 10.54 -3.64
CA VAL A 148 -44.52 9.23 -4.15
C VAL A 148 -43.50 8.60 -3.20
N ASN A 149 -43.76 7.38 -2.74
CA ASN A 149 -42.81 6.63 -1.93
C ASN A 149 -41.59 6.22 -2.76
N LEU A 150 -40.41 6.35 -2.16
CA LEU A 150 -39.14 5.88 -2.70
C LEU A 150 -38.54 4.89 -1.71
N VAL A 151 -38.38 3.62 -2.13
CA VAL A 151 -37.79 2.55 -1.31
C VAL A 151 -36.68 1.88 -2.08
N VAL A 152 -35.50 1.77 -1.47
CA VAL A 152 -34.33 1.09 -2.04
C VAL A 152 -33.99 -0.19 -1.31
N THR A 153 -33.42 -1.14 -2.05
CA THR A 153 -32.76 -2.33 -1.49
C THR A 153 -31.34 -2.38 -2.03
N ALA A 154 -30.35 -2.40 -1.13
CA ALA A 154 -28.95 -2.59 -1.51
C ALA A 154 -28.67 -4.08 -1.81
N ASP A 155 -27.82 -4.33 -2.79
CA ASP A 155 -27.30 -5.66 -3.07
C ASP A 155 -26.39 -6.15 -1.94
N LEU A 156 -26.19 -7.47 -1.89
CA LEU A 156 -25.24 -8.06 -0.95
C LEU A 156 -23.84 -7.44 -1.16
N GLY A 157 -23.26 -6.92 -0.08
CA GLY A 157 -21.95 -6.28 -0.14
C GLY A 157 -21.97 -4.80 -0.49
N TYR A 158 -23.14 -4.18 -0.67
CA TYR A 158 -23.29 -2.76 -0.89
C TYR A 158 -24.10 -2.09 0.22
N TYR A 159 -24.06 -0.77 0.28
CA TYR A 159 -24.92 0.04 1.14
C TYR A 159 -25.44 1.26 0.38
N PHE A 160 -26.63 1.73 0.78
CA PHE A 160 -27.22 2.94 0.26
C PHE A 160 -26.49 4.18 0.80
N VAL A 161 -26.09 5.08 -0.10
CA VAL A 161 -25.39 6.32 0.23
C VAL A 161 -26.39 7.46 0.40
N ASN A 162 -27.12 7.79 -0.67
CA ASN A 162 -28.13 8.85 -0.71
C ASN A 162 -28.92 8.85 -2.03
N TRP A 163 -29.98 9.66 -2.05
CA TRP A 163 -30.70 10.07 -3.25
C TRP A 163 -30.06 11.32 -3.84
N THR A 164 -29.99 11.39 -5.17
CA THR A 164 -29.61 12.59 -5.94
C THR A 164 -30.59 12.80 -7.10
N GLY A 165 -30.46 13.92 -7.81
CA GLY A 165 -31.30 14.25 -8.97
C GLY A 165 -32.10 15.53 -8.77
N THR A 166 -32.86 15.92 -9.79
CA THR A 166 -33.55 17.21 -9.83
C THR A 166 -34.59 17.38 -8.72
N ALA A 167 -35.22 16.29 -8.26
CA ALA A 167 -36.15 16.34 -7.13
C ALA A 167 -35.44 16.65 -5.81
N VAL A 168 -34.22 16.11 -5.62
CA VAL A 168 -33.39 16.40 -4.45
C VAL A 168 -32.91 17.85 -4.51
N ASP A 169 -32.44 18.31 -5.67
CA ASP A 169 -31.99 19.69 -5.89
C ASP A 169 -33.11 20.72 -5.64
N ALA A 170 -34.35 20.36 -5.97
CA ALA A 170 -35.55 21.16 -5.73
C ALA A 170 -36.08 21.07 -4.28
N GLY A 171 -35.44 20.29 -3.41
CA GLY A 171 -35.85 20.07 -2.02
C GLY A 171 -37.20 19.35 -1.89
N ARG A 172 -37.55 18.50 -2.87
CA ARG A 172 -38.81 17.74 -2.89
C ARG A 172 -38.71 16.35 -2.32
N VAL A 173 -37.49 15.85 -2.08
CA VAL A 173 -37.27 14.59 -1.37
C VAL A 173 -37.19 14.89 0.13
N ALA A 174 -38.08 14.29 0.92
CA ALA A 174 -38.24 14.60 2.35
C ALA A 174 -36.97 14.32 3.18
N ASP A 175 -36.34 13.18 2.94
CA ASP A 175 -35.01 12.85 3.47
C ASP A 175 -34.19 12.13 2.39
N PRO A 176 -33.23 12.82 1.75
CA PRO A 176 -32.37 12.23 0.73
C PRO A 176 -31.40 11.17 1.25
N ASN A 177 -31.21 11.00 2.57
CA ASN A 177 -30.27 10.03 3.13
C ASN A 177 -30.97 8.80 3.72
N SER A 178 -32.30 8.72 3.61
CA SER A 178 -33.08 7.58 4.07
C SER A 178 -33.29 6.55 2.96
N THR A 179 -33.19 5.26 3.31
CA THR A 179 -33.54 4.14 2.40
C THR A 179 -35.03 4.06 2.09
N THR A 180 -35.85 4.79 2.83
CA THR A 180 -37.28 4.95 2.60
C THR A 180 -37.65 6.43 2.78
N THR A 181 -38.10 7.06 1.71
CA THR A 181 -38.39 8.51 1.68
C THR A 181 -39.57 8.79 0.76
N VAL A 182 -39.96 10.05 0.64
CA VAL A 182 -41.03 10.48 -0.28
C VAL A 182 -40.55 11.63 -1.14
N VAL A 183 -41.05 11.70 -2.38
CA VAL A 183 -40.90 12.84 -3.28
C VAL A 183 -42.26 13.47 -3.57
N THR A 184 -42.39 14.78 -3.32
CA THR A 184 -43.62 15.54 -3.63
C THR A 184 -43.58 16.06 -5.08
N MET A 185 -44.56 15.66 -5.89
CA MET A 185 -44.58 15.91 -7.34
C MET A 185 -45.21 17.25 -7.72
N ASP A 186 -44.45 18.35 -7.60
CA ASP A 186 -44.87 19.67 -8.08
C ASP A 186 -44.37 20.05 -9.50
N ALA A 187 -43.41 19.29 -10.03
CA ALA A 187 -42.87 19.42 -11.38
C ALA A 187 -42.39 18.05 -11.90
N ASP A 188 -41.90 17.99 -13.13
CA ASP A 188 -41.22 16.80 -13.63
C ASP A 188 -39.86 16.66 -12.95
N TYR A 189 -39.55 15.47 -12.46
CA TYR A 189 -38.36 15.21 -11.66
C TYR A 189 -37.63 13.94 -12.06
N THR A 190 -36.35 13.92 -11.70
CA THR A 190 -35.46 12.78 -11.74
C THR A 190 -34.96 12.49 -10.32
N VAL A 191 -34.86 11.21 -9.98
CA VAL A 191 -34.20 10.73 -8.76
C VAL A 191 -33.29 9.54 -9.09
N VAL A 192 -32.13 9.51 -8.44
CA VAL A 192 -31.11 8.47 -8.58
C VAL A 192 -30.74 7.98 -7.18
N ALA A 193 -30.91 6.68 -6.92
CA ALA A 193 -30.39 6.03 -5.73
C ALA A 193 -28.91 5.71 -5.90
N ASN A 194 -28.06 6.24 -5.04
CA ASN A 194 -26.62 5.97 -5.07
C ASN A 194 -26.25 4.90 -4.04
N PHE A 195 -25.44 3.94 -4.48
CA PHE A 195 -24.91 2.85 -3.66
C PHE A 195 -23.39 2.85 -3.71
N ALA A 196 -22.78 2.33 -2.65
CA ALA A 196 -21.34 2.11 -2.58
C ALA A 196 -21.07 0.69 -2.07
N ILE A 197 -20.00 0.08 -2.58
CA ILE A 197 -19.57 -1.25 -2.12
C ILE A 197 -19.01 -1.13 -0.69
N ASN A 198 -19.35 -2.09 0.16
CA ASN A 198 -18.74 -2.23 1.47
C ASN A 198 -17.26 -2.54 1.28
N GLN A 199 -16.43 -1.98 2.14
CA GLN A 199 -15.00 -2.23 2.13
C GLN A 199 -14.55 -2.84 3.46
N SER A 200 -13.50 -3.65 3.41
CA SER A 200 -12.83 -4.22 4.57
C SER A 200 -11.38 -3.80 4.57
N THR A 201 -10.79 -3.74 5.75
CA THR A 201 -9.36 -3.45 5.93
C THR A 201 -8.57 -4.74 6.11
N ILE A 202 -7.42 -4.83 5.47
CA ILE A 202 -6.40 -5.83 5.80
C ILE A 202 -5.25 -5.06 6.42
N PHE A 203 -4.88 -5.42 7.63
CA PHE A 203 -3.88 -4.69 8.39
C PHE A 203 -2.99 -5.63 9.20
N GLY A 204 -1.89 -5.08 9.69
CA GLY A 204 -0.99 -5.83 10.56
C GLY A 204 0.31 -5.10 10.77
N TYR A 205 1.30 -5.86 11.22
CA TYR A 205 2.64 -5.39 11.52
C TYR A 205 3.67 -6.20 10.76
N ILE A 206 4.73 -5.53 10.33
CA ILE A 206 5.92 -6.15 9.77
C ILE A 206 7.09 -5.92 10.73
N THR A 207 7.65 -7.01 11.24
CA THR A 207 8.68 -6.96 12.28
C THR A 207 9.84 -7.90 12.00
N GLU A 208 11.00 -7.61 12.56
CA GLU A 208 12.13 -8.55 12.61
C GLU A 208 11.78 -9.81 13.45
N PRO A 209 12.52 -10.93 13.33
CA PRO A 209 12.12 -12.22 13.92
C PRO A 209 12.13 -12.21 15.46
N ASP A 210 13.05 -11.44 16.06
CA ASP A 210 13.13 -11.29 17.52
C ASP A 210 12.71 -9.89 17.97
N ALA A 211 11.88 -9.87 19.01
CA ALA A 211 11.45 -8.69 19.78
C ALA A 211 10.43 -7.75 19.12
N ASN A 212 9.69 -8.19 18.09
CA ASN A 212 8.68 -7.36 17.40
C ASN A 212 9.25 -5.99 17.00
N VAL A 213 10.53 -5.95 16.59
CA VAL A 213 11.16 -4.71 16.17
C VAL A 213 10.50 -4.27 14.87
N PRO A 214 9.84 -3.09 14.84
CA PRO A 214 9.08 -2.66 13.69
C PRO A 214 9.99 -2.29 12.52
N VAL A 215 9.57 -2.65 11.31
CA VAL A 215 10.27 -2.28 10.08
C VAL A 215 9.44 -1.28 9.29
N GLU A 216 9.88 -0.03 9.30
CA GLU A 216 9.30 1.08 8.54
C GLU A 216 9.65 0.99 7.05
N GLY A 217 8.78 1.50 6.17
CA GLY A 217 9.07 1.66 4.75
C GLY A 217 9.00 0.37 3.93
N VAL A 218 8.31 -0.65 4.40
CA VAL A 218 7.99 -1.85 3.62
C VAL A 218 6.75 -1.55 2.77
N PHE A 219 6.84 -1.72 1.45
CA PHE A 219 5.71 -1.57 0.55
C PHE A 219 4.85 -2.85 0.61
N VAL A 220 3.55 -2.71 0.83
CA VAL A 220 2.60 -3.83 0.91
C VAL A 220 1.54 -3.64 -0.17
N ASP A 221 1.44 -4.58 -1.09
CA ASP A 221 0.54 -4.49 -2.25
C ASP A 221 -0.51 -5.60 -2.22
N ALA A 222 -1.78 -5.24 -2.31
CA ALA A 222 -2.86 -6.19 -2.52
C ALA A 222 -3.21 -6.25 -4.01
N ASN A 223 -3.07 -7.41 -4.64
CA ASN A 223 -3.35 -7.52 -6.08
C ASN A 223 -4.86 -7.46 -6.39
N ASN A 224 -5.23 -7.69 -7.66
CA ASN A 224 -6.64 -7.74 -8.09
C ASN A 224 -7.46 -6.47 -7.72
N GLY A 225 -6.80 -5.31 -7.71
CA GLY A 225 -7.43 -4.03 -7.36
C GLY A 225 -7.61 -3.80 -5.86
N GLY A 226 -6.98 -4.62 -5.01
CA GLY A 226 -6.77 -4.26 -3.62
C GLY A 226 -5.82 -3.05 -3.53
N GLY A 227 -5.97 -2.23 -2.49
CA GLY A 227 -5.08 -1.08 -2.31
C GLY A 227 -3.63 -1.49 -2.04
N SER A 228 -2.79 -0.50 -1.81
CA SER A 228 -1.44 -0.69 -1.28
C SER A 228 -1.19 0.26 -0.12
N ASP A 229 -0.17 -0.05 0.66
CA ASP A 229 0.29 0.78 1.77
C ASP A 229 1.81 0.69 1.94
N THR A 230 2.38 1.52 2.80
CA THR A 230 3.78 1.44 3.22
C THR A 230 3.86 1.52 4.72
N THR A 231 4.59 0.59 5.36
CA THR A 231 4.62 0.50 6.81
C THR A 231 5.12 1.79 7.47
N ASP A 232 4.46 2.20 8.55
CA ASP A 232 4.85 3.35 9.36
C ASP A 232 6.06 3.03 10.27
N ALA A 233 6.47 4.01 11.10
CA ALA A 233 7.55 3.84 12.09
C ALA A 233 7.30 2.73 13.14
N ASN A 234 6.05 2.28 13.30
CA ASN A 234 5.68 1.16 14.15
C ASN A 234 5.55 -0.15 13.35
N GLY A 235 5.94 -0.17 12.08
CA GLY A 235 5.83 -1.33 11.20
C GLY A 235 4.40 -1.65 10.79
N TYR A 236 3.44 -0.75 11.06
CA TYR A 236 2.02 -0.97 10.81
C TYR A 236 1.69 -0.70 9.34
N TYR A 237 0.93 -1.60 8.72
CA TYR A 237 0.31 -1.39 7.42
C TYR A 237 -1.21 -1.56 7.51
N GLN A 238 -1.94 -0.88 6.63
CA GLN A 238 -3.37 -0.99 6.43
C GLN A 238 -3.73 -0.69 4.98
N LEU A 239 -4.34 -1.66 4.31
CA LEU A 239 -4.93 -1.50 2.99
C LEU A 239 -6.43 -1.78 3.01
N THR A 240 -7.15 -1.27 2.03
CA THR A 240 -8.61 -1.44 1.89
C THR A 240 -8.92 -2.28 0.66
N VAL A 241 -9.87 -3.21 0.81
CA VAL A 241 -10.36 -4.08 -0.27
C VAL A 241 -11.89 -4.07 -0.29
N ASP A 242 -12.44 -4.26 -1.48
CA ASP A 242 -13.90 -4.31 -1.68
C ASP A 242 -14.51 -5.62 -1.14
N TYR A 243 -15.80 -5.60 -0.81
CA TYR A 243 -16.53 -6.76 -0.30
C TYR A 243 -16.45 -7.95 -1.27
N GLY A 244 -16.03 -9.10 -0.73
CA GLY A 244 -15.84 -10.34 -1.49
C GLY A 244 -14.52 -10.39 -2.27
N TRP A 245 -13.61 -9.42 -2.07
CA TRP A 245 -12.30 -9.42 -2.72
C TRP A 245 -11.52 -10.71 -2.44
N SER A 246 -10.78 -11.17 -3.45
CA SER A 246 -9.89 -12.34 -3.37
C SER A 246 -8.60 -12.04 -4.12
N GLY A 247 -7.47 -12.37 -3.52
CA GLY A 247 -6.16 -12.00 -4.05
C GLY A 247 -5.03 -12.34 -3.08
N THR A 248 -3.86 -11.78 -3.35
CA THR A 248 -2.68 -11.89 -2.47
C THR A 248 -2.31 -10.52 -1.95
N VAL A 249 -1.81 -10.48 -0.72
CA VAL A 249 -1.14 -9.32 -0.12
C VAL A 249 0.32 -9.67 0.00
N ASP A 250 1.18 -8.93 -0.69
CA ASP A 250 2.59 -9.25 -0.84
C ASP A 250 3.45 -8.08 -0.30
N PRO A 251 4.29 -8.31 0.73
CA PRO A 251 5.24 -7.30 1.21
C PRO A 251 6.49 -7.26 0.32
N ASN A 252 7.07 -6.07 0.16
CA ASN A 252 8.28 -5.86 -0.61
C ASN A 252 9.15 -4.75 -0.03
N LYS A 253 10.44 -5.07 0.16
CA LYS A 253 11.49 -4.10 0.45
C LYS A 253 12.82 -4.68 -0.03
N THR A 254 13.60 -3.91 -0.79
CA THR A 254 14.89 -4.36 -1.31
C THR A 254 15.86 -4.69 -0.15
N GLY A 255 16.58 -5.82 -0.27
CA GLY A 255 17.52 -6.30 0.75
C GLY A 255 16.86 -7.01 1.93
N TYR A 256 15.58 -7.36 1.81
CA TYR A 256 14.83 -8.05 2.86
C TYR A 256 14.05 -9.24 2.28
N THR A 257 14.02 -10.32 3.06
CA THR A 257 13.24 -11.53 2.79
C THR A 257 12.10 -11.66 3.82
N PHE A 258 10.87 -11.88 3.35
CA PHE A 258 9.66 -11.92 4.19
C PHE A 258 9.13 -13.35 4.39
N GLU A 259 8.62 -13.62 5.59
CA GLU A 259 7.91 -14.85 5.94
C GLU A 259 6.58 -14.51 6.66
N PRO A 260 5.42 -14.88 6.07
CA PRO A 260 5.29 -15.44 4.72
C PRO A 260 5.71 -14.41 3.64
N ASN A 261 6.04 -14.86 2.43
CA ASN A 261 6.37 -13.96 1.31
C ASN A 261 5.14 -13.30 0.67
N GLY A 262 3.94 -13.67 1.13
CA GLY A 262 2.64 -13.18 0.69
C GLY A 262 1.52 -13.99 1.35
N ILE A 263 0.36 -13.38 1.58
CA ILE A 263 -0.81 -14.05 2.16
C ILE A 263 -1.95 -14.04 1.14
N GLU A 264 -2.50 -15.22 0.87
CA GLU A 264 -3.66 -15.39 0.00
C GLU A 264 -4.96 -15.24 0.79
N TYR A 265 -5.86 -14.40 0.29
CA TYR A 265 -7.18 -14.15 0.84
C TYR A 265 -8.27 -14.59 -0.13
N ASN A 266 -9.32 -15.19 0.42
CA ASN A 266 -10.47 -15.68 -0.33
C ASN A 266 -11.75 -15.06 0.21
N ASN A 267 -12.46 -14.31 -0.63
CA ASN A 267 -13.77 -13.73 -0.35
C ASN A 267 -13.80 -12.94 0.97
N VAL A 268 -12.98 -11.89 1.08
CA VAL A 268 -12.87 -11.02 2.26
C VAL A 268 -14.18 -10.27 2.47
N THR A 269 -14.81 -10.44 3.63
CA THR A 269 -16.10 -9.80 3.98
C THR A 269 -16.06 -9.03 5.30
N THR A 270 -14.96 -9.15 6.03
CA THR A 270 -14.68 -8.45 7.29
C THR A 270 -13.20 -8.11 7.34
N ASP A 271 -12.83 -7.20 8.24
CA ASP A 271 -11.43 -6.85 8.47
C ASP A 271 -10.57 -8.09 8.78
N GLN A 272 -9.33 -8.07 8.30
CA GLN A 272 -8.32 -9.13 8.50
C GLN A 272 -7.09 -8.56 9.20
N ASN A 273 -6.48 -9.36 10.07
CA ASN A 273 -5.29 -8.99 10.83
C ASN A 273 -4.25 -10.10 10.73
N ASP A 274 -3.25 -9.87 9.87
CA ASP A 274 -2.16 -10.81 9.64
C ASP A 274 -0.83 -10.05 9.67
N ASN A 275 0.23 -10.70 10.13
CA ASN A 275 1.52 -10.06 10.31
C ASN A 275 2.56 -10.74 9.42
N TYR A 276 3.63 -10.01 9.11
CA TYR A 276 4.80 -10.54 8.44
C TYR A 276 6.01 -10.46 9.36
N THR A 277 6.87 -11.46 9.23
CA THR A 277 8.24 -11.37 9.75
C THR A 277 9.20 -11.11 8.60
N VAL A 278 10.29 -10.40 8.86
CA VAL A 278 11.26 -10.05 7.83
C VAL A 278 12.67 -10.27 8.34
N ILE A 279 13.56 -10.73 7.45
CA ILE A 279 14.99 -10.90 7.67
C ILE A 279 15.72 -9.97 6.71
N LEU A 280 16.69 -9.19 7.21
CA LEU A 280 17.60 -8.45 6.33
C LEU A 280 18.53 -9.47 5.65
N ASP A 281 18.68 -9.36 4.34
CA ASP A 281 19.61 -10.19 3.60
C ASP A 281 21.05 -9.93 4.09
N THR A 282 21.87 -10.96 4.14
CA THR A 282 23.27 -10.90 4.56
C THR A 282 24.14 -11.61 3.55
N PHE A 283 25.37 -11.14 3.34
CA PHE A 283 26.31 -11.68 2.37
C PHE A 283 27.62 -12.09 3.02
N ILE A 284 28.28 -13.05 2.40
CA ILE A 284 29.58 -13.58 2.85
C ILE A 284 30.68 -12.89 2.06
N ILE A 285 31.68 -12.39 2.77
CA ILE A 285 32.98 -12.02 2.20
C ILE A 285 33.97 -13.10 2.61
N SER A 286 34.63 -13.73 1.66
CA SER A 286 35.58 -14.82 1.93
C SER A 286 36.87 -14.69 1.14
N GLY A 287 37.93 -15.26 1.69
CA GLY A 287 39.27 -15.20 1.10
C GLY A 287 40.28 -15.99 1.92
N TYR A 288 41.56 -15.81 1.61
CA TYR A 288 42.66 -16.49 2.28
C TYR A 288 43.66 -15.53 2.92
N ALA A 289 44.16 -15.88 4.09
CA ALA A 289 45.36 -15.27 4.65
C ALA A 289 46.55 -16.23 4.47
N VAL A 290 47.63 -15.75 3.85
CA VAL A 290 48.82 -16.54 3.55
C VAL A 290 50.10 -15.81 3.97
N ASP A 291 51.16 -16.56 4.24
CA ASP A 291 52.48 -16.03 4.58
C ASP A 291 53.21 -15.46 3.36
N SER A 292 53.95 -14.36 3.57
CA SER A 292 54.67 -13.62 2.53
C SER A 292 55.83 -14.38 1.86
N GLU A 293 56.43 -15.38 2.51
CA GLU A 293 57.61 -16.08 1.97
C GLU A 293 57.22 -17.25 1.06
N MET A 294 56.32 -18.11 1.53
CA MET A 294 55.98 -19.37 0.87
C MET A 294 54.53 -19.46 0.38
N LEU A 295 53.72 -18.41 0.59
CA LEU A 295 52.26 -18.45 0.42
C LEU A 295 51.65 -19.62 1.22
N ALA A 296 52.25 -19.94 2.36
CA ALA A 296 51.74 -20.96 3.26
C ALA A 296 50.50 -20.42 3.97
N PRO A 297 49.44 -21.22 4.16
CA PRO A 297 48.26 -20.77 4.89
C PRO A 297 48.56 -20.27 6.29
N LEU A 298 47.94 -19.14 6.67
CA LEU A 298 47.97 -18.61 8.02
C LEU A 298 46.66 -18.91 8.72
N GLU A 299 46.67 -19.89 9.63
CA GLU A 299 45.56 -20.18 10.57
C GLU A 299 45.47 -19.11 11.68
N ASP A 300 44.31 -18.93 12.31
CA ASP A 300 44.09 -18.02 13.44
C ASP A 300 44.34 -16.52 13.12
N VAL A 301 44.22 -16.10 11.87
CA VAL A 301 44.15 -14.68 11.50
C VAL A 301 42.72 -14.21 11.74
N LEU A 302 42.53 -13.24 12.63
CA LEU A 302 41.23 -12.62 12.86
C LEU A 302 40.96 -11.58 11.78
N VAL A 303 39.94 -11.80 10.96
CA VAL A 303 39.40 -10.83 10.00
C VAL A 303 38.15 -10.20 10.60
N SER A 304 38.19 -8.88 10.78
CA SER A 304 37.13 -8.10 11.43
C SER A 304 36.55 -7.07 10.46
N PRO A 305 35.28 -7.22 10.03
CA PRO A 305 34.58 -6.16 9.30
C PRO A 305 34.20 -5.01 10.24
N ASP A 306 34.29 -3.77 9.75
CA ASP A 306 33.83 -2.58 10.46
C ASP A 306 32.37 -2.74 10.94
N ASN A 307 32.12 -2.29 12.18
CA ASN A 307 30.83 -2.40 12.87
C ASN A 307 30.30 -3.84 12.94
N ASP A 308 31.19 -4.83 13.04
CA ASP A 308 30.87 -6.25 13.09
C ASP A 308 30.00 -6.72 11.91
N GLY A 309 30.22 -6.15 10.73
CA GLY A 309 29.46 -6.49 9.52
C GLY A 309 28.09 -5.81 9.43
N GLY A 310 27.75 -4.94 10.38
CA GLY A 310 26.52 -4.16 10.37
C GLY A 310 25.61 -4.44 11.57
N PRO A 311 24.62 -3.57 11.81
CA PRO A 311 23.74 -3.66 12.98
C PRO A 311 22.91 -4.96 13.01
N TYR A 312 22.46 -5.48 11.87
CA TYR A 312 21.65 -6.69 11.83
C TYR A 312 22.52 -7.91 12.13
N THR A 313 23.67 -8.01 11.46
CA THR A 313 24.66 -9.07 11.67
C THR A 313 25.15 -9.11 13.12
N SER A 314 25.51 -7.95 13.69
CA SER A 314 25.91 -7.82 15.09
C SER A 314 24.81 -8.30 16.04
N LYS A 315 23.56 -7.91 15.80
CA LYS A 315 22.41 -8.27 16.63
C LYS A 315 22.07 -9.75 16.60
N TYR A 316 22.06 -10.37 15.41
CA TYR A 316 21.49 -11.70 15.20
C TYR A 316 22.54 -12.82 15.11
N TYR A 317 23.77 -12.50 14.72
CA TYR A 317 24.84 -13.49 14.50
C TYR A 317 26.02 -13.32 15.48
N GLY A 318 25.96 -12.32 16.37
CA GLY A 318 27.03 -12.04 17.33
C GLY A 318 28.24 -11.35 16.71
N GLY A 319 28.06 -10.77 15.53
CA GLY A 319 29.07 -10.06 14.75
C GLY A 319 29.64 -10.87 13.59
N GLY A 320 30.07 -10.16 12.55
CA GLY A 320 30.51 -10.72 11.27
C GLY A 320 31.95 -11.19 11.22
N HIS A 321 32.75 -11.01 12.27
CA HIS A 321 34.16 -11.38 12.29
C HIS A 321 34.40 -12.90 12.19
N ALA A 322 35.57 -13.30 11.70
CA ALA A 322 35.98 -14.69 11.63
C ALA A 322 37.48 -14.87 11.82
N THR A 323 37.90 -16.05 12.25
CA THR A 323 39.31 -16.46 12.27
C THR A 323 39.57 -17.44 11.15
N THR A 324 40.71 -17.32 10.47
CA THR A 324 41.08 -18.24 9.40
C THR A 324 41.25 -19.68 9.89
N ASP A 325 40.82 -20.64 9.08
CA ASP A 325 40.99 -22.07 9.35
C ASP A 325 42.44 -22.55 9.07
N ALA A 326 42.70 -23.85 9.23
CA ALA A 326 44.00 -24.47 8.95
C ALA A 326 44.47 -24.33 7.48
N ASN A 327 43.57 -24.00 6.56
CA ASN A 327 43.86 -23.70 5.16
C ASN A 327 43.97 -22.19 4.90
N GLY A 328 43.94 -21.36 5.95
CA GLY A 328 44.03 -19.90 5.87
C GLY A 328 42.72 -19.26 5.38
N TYR A 329 41.64 -20.01 5.25
CA TYR A 329 40.37 -19.53 4.71
C TYR A 329 39.53 -18.83 5.78
N TYR A 330 38.95 -17.67 5.46
CA TYR A 330 38.00 -16.97 6.32
C TYR A 330 36.66 -16.72 5.61
N GLU A 331 35.59 -16.57 6.39
CA GLU A 331 34.26 -16.15 5.94
C GLU A 331 33.71 -15.13 6.94
N VAL A 332 33.60 -13.87 6.54
CA VAL A 332 32.95 -12.83 7.35
C VAL A 332 31.56 -12.56 6.81
N LEU A 333 30.60 -12.32 7.70
CA LEU A 333 29.21 -12.04 7.34
C LEU A 333 28.95 -10.53 7.42
N VAL A 334 28.25 -9.96 6.44
CA VAL A 334 27.88 -8.53 6.42
C VAL A 334 26.43 -8.32 6.01
N ASP A 335 25.83 -7.24 6.48
CA ASP A 335 24.47 -6.80 6.13
C ASP A 335 24.36 -6.47 4.63
N TYR A 336 23.15 -6.61 4.06
CA TYR A 336 22.84 -6.06 2.74
C TYR A 336 23.20 -4.56 2.68
N ASN A 337 23.88 -4.17 1.60
CA ASN A 337 24.37 -2.82 1.36
C ASN A 337 25.36 -2.30 2.42
N TRP A 338 26.05 -3.22 3.11
CA TRP A 338 27.13 -2.85 4.02
C TRP A 338 28.30 -2.20 3.26
N SER A 339 28.93 -1.21 3.89
CA SER A 339 30.14 -0.54 3.40
C SER A 339 31.09 -0.35 4.57
N GLY A 340 32.37 -0.63 4.37
CA GLY A 340 33.37 -0.57 5.43
C GLY A 340 34.65 -1.30 5.05
N ASN A 341 35.53 -1.47 6.01
CA ASN A 341 36.77 -2.22 5.83
C ASN A 341 36.68 -3.59 6.50
N ALA A 342 37.26 -4.62 5.87
CA ALA A 342 37.66 -5.84 6.56
C ALA A 342 39.14 -5.70 6.94
N VAL A 343 39.45 -5.92 8.22
CA VAL A 343 40.81 -5.72 8.75
C VAL A 343 41.35 -7.05 9.29
N PRO A 344 42.45 -7.59 8.74
CA PRO A 344 43.13 -8.76 9.27
C PRO A 344 43.98 -8.39 10.48
N SER A 345 44.07 -9.29 11.45
CA SER A 345 44.94 -9.12 12.60
C SER A 345 45.42 -10.47 13.13
N LYS A 346 46.73 -10.54 13.38
CA LYS A 346 47.38 -11.68 14.02
C LYS A 346 48.62 -11.19 14.74
N TYR A 347 48.86 -11.69 15.95
CA TYR A 347 50.01 -11.27 16.75
C TYR A 347 51.33 -11.50 15.98
N ALA A 348 52.23 -10.51 16.02
CA ALA A 348 53.54 -10.51 15.34
C ALA A 348 53.51 -10.46 13.80
N TYR A 349 52.35 -10.30 13.16
CA TYR A 349 52.23 -10.13 11.71
C TYR A 349 51.78 -8.71 11.35
N ALA A 350 52.31 -8.20 10.24
CA ALA A 350 51.71 -7.10 9.49
C ALA A 350 51.08 -7.69 8.21
N PHE A 351 49.97 -7.13 7.73
CA PHE A 351 49.27 -7.64 6.54
C PHE A 351 49.32 -6.64 5.40
N GLU A 352 49.42 -7.14 4.17
CA GLU A 352 49.23 -6.40 2.93
C GLU A 352 48.15 -7.08 2.08
N PRO A 353 47.07 -6.38 1.70
CA PRO A 353 46.72 -5.05 2.19
C PRO A 353 46.45 -5.06 3.71
N ASP A 354 46.61 -3.93 4.38
CA ASP A 354 46.30 -3.80 5.82
C ASP A 354 44.80 -3.78 6.10
N SER A 355 43.99 -3.60 5.05
CA SER A 355 42.54 -3.71 5.03
C SER A 355 42.02 -3.77 3.60
N ILE A 356 40.83 -4.35 3.39
CA ILE A 356 40.10 -4.28 2.12
C ILE A 356 38.82 -3.47 2.34
N THR A 357 38.59 -2.46 1.49
CA THR A 357 37.40 -1.61 1.54
C THR A 357 36.31 -2.12 0.61
N TYR A 358 35.09 -2.24 1.12
CA TYR A 358 33.89 -2.63 0.38
C TYR A 358 32.90 -1.47 0.34
N ALA A 359 32.15 -1.40 -0.76
CA ALA A 359 31.07 -0.44 -0.94
C ALA A 359 29.81 -1.19 -1.38
N ASP A 360 28.72 -0.95 -0.66
CA ASP A 360 27.37 -1.44 -0.96
C ASP A 360 27.33 -2.95 -1.32
N VAL A 361 27.78 -3.81 -0.41
CA VAL A 361 27.81 -5.27 -0.65
C VAL A 361 26.39 -5.81 -0.86
N THR A 362 26.12 -6.35 -2.06
CA THR A 362 24.80 -6.91 -2.44
C THR A 362 24.83 -8.36 -2.91
N GLU A 363 26.00 -9.00 -2.88
CA GLU A 363 26.21 -10.41 -3.20
C GLU A 363 27.44 -10.93 -2.44
N ASP A 364 27.66 -12.25 -2.45
CA ASP A 364 28.83 -12.85 -1.82
C ASP A 364 30.11 -12.46 -2.60
N GLU A 365 31.16 -12.07 -1.87
CA GLU A 365 32.44 -11.61 -2.41
C GLU A 365 33.55 -12.62 -2.10
N ALA A 366 34.20 -13.18 -3.11
CA ALA A 366 35.23 -14.21 -2.93
C ALA A 366 36.51 -14.00 -3.77
N GLU A 367 36.52 -13.02 -4.67
CA GLU A 367 37.66 -12.74 -5.55
C GLU A 367 38.44 -11.52 -5.05
N GLU A 368 39.77 -11.58 -5.09
CA GLU A 368 40.66 -10.46 -4.69
C GLU A 368 40.52 -10.06 -3.21
N GLN A 369 40.17 -11.02 -2.34
CA GLN A 369 39.93 -10.82 -0.91
C GLN A 369 41.07 -11.36 -0.03
N ASP A 370 42.24 -11.63 -0.61
CA ASP A 370 43.33 -12.31 0.07
C ASP A 370 44.24 -11.33 0.84
N TYR A 371 44.76 -11.79 1.98
CA TYR A 371 45.73 -11.06 2.79
C TYR A 371 47.07 -11.78 2.79
N VAL A 372 48.14 -11.03 2.58
CA VAL A 372 49.51 -11.53 2.73
C VAL A 372 50.09 -11.05 4.05
N GLY A 373 50.28 -11.98 4.99
CA GLY A 373 50.90 -11.73 6.28
C GLY A 373 52.42 -11.79 6.19
N MET A 374 53.09 -10.73 6.65
CA MET A 374 54.54 -10.66 6.82
C MET A 374 54.85 -10.76 8.31
N LEU A 375 55.63 -11.78 8.69
CA LEU A 375 56.13 -11.92 10.05
C LEU A 375 57.11 -10.77 10.34
N LEU A 376 56.86 -10.04 11.42
CA LEU A 376 57.76 -8.96 11.83
C LEU A 376 59.10 -9.55 12.29
N THR A 377 60.22 -9.00 11.84
CA THR A 377 61.58 -9.38 12.27
C THR A 377 62.31 -8.19 12.88
N TYR A 378 63.23 -8.47 13.80
CA TYR A 378 64.09 -7.47 14.45
C TYR A 378 65.56 -7.87 14.37
N ALA A 379 66.44 -6.87 14.32
CA ALA A 379 67.88 -7.07 14.26
C ALA A 379 68.52 -7.03 15.65
N ILE A 380 69.47 -7.93 15.89
CA ILE A 380 70.39 -7.88 17.03
C ILE A 380 71.79 -7.58 16.49
N THR A 381 72.37 -6.45 16.91
CA THR A 381 73.62 -5.93 16.36
C THR A 381 74.63 -5.59 17.44
N GLY A 382 75.91 -5.70 17.10
CA GLY A 382 77.01 -5.40 18.00
C GLY A 382 78.38 -5.54 17.33
N TYR A 383 79.42 -5.31 18.11
CA TYR A 383 80.81 -5.49 17.71
C TYR A 383 81.49 -6.58 18.53
N ILE A 384 82.38 -7.31 17.88
CA ILE A 384 83.27 -8.29 18.53
C ILE A 384 84.71 -7.82 18.39
N LYS A 385 85.32 -7.46 19.51
CA LYS A 385 86.68 -6.92 19.61
C LYS A 385 87.46 -7.60 20.73
N ASN A 386 88.79 -7.56 20.69
CA ASN A 386 89.61 -7.98 21.84
C ASN A 386 89.72 -6.87 22.91
N SER A 387 90.39 -7.16 24.01
CA SER A 387 90.62 -6.22 25.13
C SER A 387 91.41 -4.96 24.76
N CYS A 388 92.05 -4.92 23.59
CA CYS A 388 92.76 -3.77 23.02
C CYS A 388 91.95 -3.03 21.95
N GLU A 389 90.64 -3.26 21.86
CA GLU A 389 89.72 -2.65 20.89
C GLU A 389 90.01 -3.02 19.42
N VAL A 390 90.80 -4.08 19.18
CA VAL A 390 91.06 -4.60 17.84
C VAL A 390 89.86 -5.44 17.38
N PRO A 391 89.23 -5.12 16.23
CA PRO A 391 88.09 -5.90 15.74
C PRO A 391 88.46 -7.30 15.27
N ILE A 392 87.57 -8.26 15.54
CA ILE A 392 87.77 -9.66 15.12
C ILE A 392 86.79 -9.97 13.98
N GLU A 393 87.32 -9.96 12.75
CA GLU A 393 86.61 -10.40 11.54
C GLU A 393 86.40 -11.92 11.54
N GLY A 394 85.33 -12.43 10.91
CA GLY A 394 85.17 -13.85 10.68
C GLY A 394 84.67 -14.66 11.89
N VAL A 395 84.07 -14.02 12.89
CA VAL A 395 83.40 -14.69 14.01
C VAL A 395 81.98 -15.03 13.58
N LEU A 396 81.59 -16.31 13.66
CA LEU A 396 80.19 -16.71 13.46
C LEU A 396 79.37 -16.26 14.67
N VAL A 397 78.28 -15.54 14.43
CA VAL A 397 77.31 -15.15 15.45
C VAL A 397 75.99 -15.83 15.12
N ASP A 398 75.56 -16.73 16.00
CA ASP A 398 74.40 -17.61 15.79
C ASP A 398 73.29 -17.25 16.78
N ALA A 399 72.12 -16.84 16.27
CA ALA A 399 70.90 -16.72 17.07
C ALA A 399 70.15 -18.06 17.00
N ASN A 400 70.00 -18.75 18.12
CA ASN A 400 69.34 -20.06 18.12
C ASN A 400 67.81 -19.95 17.98
N ASN A 401 67.07 -21.05 18.18
CA ASN A 401 65.60 -21.07 18.19
C ASN A 401 64.95 -20.43 16.94
N GLY A 402 65.52 -20.68 15.76
CA GLY A 402 65.00 -20.16 14.49
C GLY A 402 65.53 -18.78 14.09
N GLY A 403 66.39 -18.15 14.91
CA GLY A 403 67.10 -16.95 14.51
C GLY A 403 68.11 -17.19 13.40
N ALA A 404 68.45 -16.14 12.66
CA ALA A 404 69.48 -16.19 11.64
C ALA A 404 70.90 -16.21 12.24
N SER A 405 71.87 -16.59 11.41
CA SER A 405 73.29 -16.47 11.74
C SER A 405 73.99 -15.54 10.75
N ASN A 406 75.06 -14.90 11.22
CA ASN A 406 75.90 -14.03 10.41
C ASN A 406 77.36 -14.14 10.84
N ILE A 407 78.28 -13.57 10.07
CA ILE A 407 79.71 -13.54 10.37
C ILE A 407 80.16 -12.09 10.53
N THR A 408 81.02 -11.80 11.51
CA THR A 408 81.55 -10.44 11.68
C THR A 408 82.35 -9.96 10.48
N ASP A 409 82.16 -8.69 10.11
CA ASP A 409 82.90 -8.03 9.04
C ASP A 409 84.32 -7.60 9.48
N ALA A 410 85.07 -6.94 8.60
CA ALA A 410 86.43 -6.44 8.86
C ALA A 410 86.51 -5.42 10.02
N TYR A 411 85.39 -4.83 10.44
CA TYR A 411 85.28 -3.93 11.58
C TYR A 411 84.74 -4.64 12.83
N GLY A 412 84.59 -5.97 12.78
CA GLY A 412 84.06 -6.78 13.88
C GLY A 412 82.55 -6.64 14.08
N TYR A 413 81.83 -5.97 13.17
CA TYR A 413 80.38 -5.76 13.28
C TYR A 413 79.64 -7.03 12.88
N TYR A 414 78.59 -7.37 13.62
CA TYR A 414 77.63 -8.41 13.25
C TYR A 414 76.19 -7.89 13.32
N GLU A 415 75.33 -8.54 12.53
CA GLU A 415 73.88 -8.33 12.52
C GLU A 415 73.19 -9.67 12.32
N VAL A 416 72.35 -10.08 13.26
CA VAL A 416 71.51 -11.28 13.13
C VAL A 416 70.04 -10.89 13.23
N TRP A 417 69.21 -11.48 12.37
CA TRP A 417 67.78 -11.24 12.32
C TRP A 417 67.02 -12.31 13.09
N ILE A 418 66.02 -11.90 13.87
CA ILE A 418 65.14 -12.78 14.64
C ILE A 418 63.69 -12.42 14.38
N ASP A 419 62.79 -13.38 14.55
CA ASP A 419 61.35 -13.14 14.45
C ASP A 419 60.84 -12.35 15.66
N SER A 420 59.75 -11.63 15.49
CA SER A 420 59.09 -10.93 16.58
C SER A 420 58.66 -11.90 17.68
N ASN A 421 58.86 -11.51 18.94
CA ASN A 421 58.68 -12.34 20.13
C ASN A 421 59.67 -13.51 20.26
N TRP A 422 60.76 -13.51 19.50
CA TRP A 422 61.80 -14.52 19.65
C TRP A 422 62.43 -14.49 21.05
N SER A 423 62.65 -15.68 21.59
CA SER A 423 63.35 -15.93 22.85
C SER A 423 64.44 -16.96 22.63
N GLY A 424 65.67 -16.62 23.02
CA GLY A 424 66.81 -17.48 22.72
C GLY A 424 68.13 -16.87 23.17
N THR A 425 69.21 -17.36 22.58
CA THR A 425 70.57 -16.90 22.84
C THR A 425 71.27 -16.56 21.54
N VAL A 426 71.99 -15.44 21.54
CA VAL A 426 72.96 -15.10 20.51
C VAL A 426 74.34 -15.55 21.00
N THR A 427 75.04 -16.37 20.22
CA THR A 427 76.29 -17.01 20.63
C THR A 427 77.38 -16.78 19.57
N PRO A 428 78.49 -16.10 19.91
CA PRO A 428 79.64 -16.00 19.04
C PRO A 428 80.49 -17.29 19.07
N GLY A 429 81.06 -17.65 17.93
CA GLY A 429 81.86 -18.86 17.75
C GLY A 429 82.98 -18.65 16.73
N LYS A 430 84.23 -18.84 17.16
CA LYS A 430 85.41 -18.87 16.29
C LYS A 430 86.47 -19.78 16.90
N ALA A 431 87.10 -20.62 16.08
CA ALA A 431 88.12 -21.54 16.55
C ALA A 431 89.29 -20.78 17.21
N HIS A 432 89.74 -21.28 18.38
CA HIS A 432 90.81 -20.68 19.20
C HIS A 432 90.47 -19.37 19.93
N TYR A 433 89.22 -18.91 19.85
CA TYR A 433 88.73 -17.77 20.62
C TYR A 433 87.81 -18.23 21.75
N THR A 434 87.80 -17.43 22.82
CA THR A 434 86.79 -17.44 23.88
C THR A 434 86.09 -16.08 23.87
N PHE A 435 84.83 -16.02 24.29
CA PHE A 435 84.03 -14.80 24.25
C PHE A 435 83.43 -14.48 25.62
N ASP A 436 83.40 -13.19 25.98
CA ASP A 436 82.76 -12.67 27.19
C ASP A 436 81.74 -11.57 26.83
N PRO A 437 80.45 -11.73 27.16
CA PRO A 437 79.84 -12.97 27.67
C PRO A 437 79.93 -14.11 26.66
N SER A 438 79.87 -15.38 27.09
CA SER A 438 79.93 -16.51 26.15
C SER A 438 78.69 -16.62 25.25
N ASN A 439 77.58 -16.01 25.66
CA ASN A 439 76.35 -15.82 24.91
C ASN A 439 75.54 -14.70 25.59
N ARG A 440 74.59 -14.10 24.86
CA ARG A 440 73.56 -13.21 25.43
C ARG A 440 72.20 -13.87 25.28
N ALA A 441 71.43 -13.91 26.37
CA ALA A 441 70.07 -14.42 26.39
C ALA A 441 69.05 -13.30 26.24
N TYR A 442 68.01 -13.55 25.46
CA TYR A 442 66.92 -12.63 25.17
C TYR A 442 65.58 -13.32 25.44
N THR A 443 64.58 -12.52 25.78
CA THR A 443 63.20 -12.98 26.02
C THR A 443 62.26 -12.00 25.35
N ASP A 444 61.33 -12.53 24.56
CA ASP A 444 60.27 -11.81 23.86
C ASP A 444 60.78 -10.53 23.18
N VAL A 445 61.69 -10.66 22.22
CA VAL A 445 62.27 -9.50 21.52
C VAL A 445 61.21 -8.85 20.62
N LEU A 446 60.90 -7.58 20.89
CA LEU A 446 59.87 -6.78 20.19
C LEU A 446 60.42 -5.49 19.53
N GLU A 447 61.74 -5.34 19.50
CA GLU A 447 62.43 -4.19 18.90
C GLU A 447 63.89 -4.56 18.62
N ASP A 448 64.55 -3.82 17.74
CA ASP A 448 65.98 -3.99 17.46
C ASP A 448 66.82 -3.85 18.74
N LYS A 449 67.80 -4.74 18.90
CA LYS A 449 68.76 -4.72 20.02
C LYS A 449 70.14 -4.36 19.50
N MET A 450 70.52 -3.10 19.69
CA MET A 450 71.82 -2.58 19.27
C MET A 450 72.85 -2.65 20.40
N GLY A 451 74.14 -2.62 20.05
CA GLY A 451 75.25 -2.56 21.01
C GLY A 451 75.40 -3.82 21.87
N GLN A 452 75.07 -4.98 21.31
CA GLN A 452 75.11 -6.27 22.00
C GLN A 452 76.51 -6.89 21.95
N ASP A 453 77.52 -6.10 22.29
CA ASP A 453 78.93 -6.41 22.04
C ASP A 453 79.45 -7.64 22.80
N TYR A 454 80.52 -8.25 22.26
CA TYR A 454 81.28 -9.32 22.88
C TYR A 454 82.78 -8.98 22.90
N GLU A 455 83.46 -9.31 23.99
CA GLU A 455 84.91 -9.31 24.03
C GLU A 455 85.44 -10.68 23.60
N ALA A 456 86.36 -10.71 22.63
CA ALA A 456 86.95 -11.92 22.09
C ALA A 456 88.40 -12.06 22.53
N ASN A 457 88.73 -13.18 23.18
CA ASN A 457 90.04 -13.50 23.69
C ASN A 457 90.61 -14.71 22.94
N ASN A 458 91.66 -14.48 22.14
CA ASN A 458 92.39 -15.55 21.45
C ASN A 458 93.39 -16.19 22.41
N ILE A 459 93.32 -17.51 22.58
CA ILE A 459 94.14 -18.23 23.57
C ILE A 459 95.64 -18.28 23.23
N TYR A 460 96.04 -17.79 22.05
CA TYR A 460 97.42 -17.74 21.58
C TYR A 460 97.96 -16.33 21.39
N ASP A 461 97.11 -15.30 21.45
CA ASP A 461 97.48 -13.88 21.36
C ASP A 461 97.66 -13.36 22.81
N LEU A 462 98.90 -13.22 23.24
CA LEU A 462 99.28 -12.86 24.62
C LEU A 462 99.62 -11.38 24.78
N ASP A 463 99.83 -10.63 23.68
CA ASP A 463 100.06 -9.19 23.70
C ASP A 463 98.86 -8.34 23.23
N CYS A 464 97.78 -9.00 22.82
CA CYS A 464 96.49 -8.44 22.43
C CYS A 464 96.53 -7.58 21.15
N ASP A 465 97.52 -7.79 20.27
CA ASP A 465 97.64 -7.03 19.03
C ASP A 465 96.74 -7.53 17.89
N GLY A 466 96.01 -8.63 18.10
CA GLY A 466 95.09 -9.24 17.15
C GLY A 466 95.76 -10.19 16.16
N SER A 467 97.06 -10.41 16.29
CA SER A 467 97.83 -11.40 15.56
C SER A 467 98.36 -12.50 16.50
N VAL A 468 98.73 -13.66 15.93
CA VAL A 468 99.44 -14.70 16.68
C VAL A 468 100.81 -14.81 16.06
N ASP A 469 101.81 -14.17 16.68
CA ASP A 469 103.17 -14.09 16.16
C ASP A 469 104.25 -14.38 17.22
N LEU A 470 105.51 -14.06 16.94
CA LEU A 470 106.62 -14.29 17.86
C LEU A 470 106.61 -13.33 19.06
N SER A 471 105.88 -12.23 19.01
CA SER A 471 105.70 -11.28 20.11
C SER A 471 104.96 -11.90 21.29
N ASP A 472 104.02 -12.81 21.02
CA ASP A 472 103.24 -13.55 22.01
C ASP A 472 104.08 -14.53 22.86
N LEU A 473 105.25 -14.93 22.38
CA LEU A 473 106.13 -15.91 23.06
C LEU A 473 106.98 -15.32 24.20
N LYS A 474 106.79 -14.04 24.56
CA LYS A 474 107.58 -13.39 25.62
C LYS A 474 106.92 -13.53 26.99
N VAL A 475 107.47 -14.46 27.79
CA VAL A 475 107.22 -14.63 29.25
C VAL A 475 107.54 -13.37 30.03
#